data_AF-A0A7U4RR50-F1
#
_entry.id   AF-A0A7U4RR50-F1
#
_cell.length_a   1.000
_cell.length_b   1.000
_cell.length_c   1.000
_cell.angle_alpha   90.00
_cell.angle_beta   90.00
_cell.angle_gamma   90.00
#
_symmetry.space_group_name_H-M   'P 1'
#
loop_
_entity.id
_entity.type
_entity.pdbx_description
1 polymer ?
#
loop_
_entity_poly.entity_id
_entity_poly.type
_entity_poly.pdbx_seq_one_letter_code
_entity_poly.pdbx_strand_id
1 'polypeptide(L)'
;MRPEEIKPDTGLCTILGYNAQTGYMRKYFNRILKHNGINATAIALNIKDEHFDFTMTSVGQSKVDRMMLEKEFQEKALQYCDTLDECAQREKHVEFIEVAEGKVHGHCLDDKAKALFNKPEFLDEQILFVAKMMLLANRWFGARIDADEIPTLIGEKQ
;
A
#
# COMPACT_ATOMS: atom_id res chain seq x y z
N MET A 1 10.92 1.55 -11.38
CA MET A 1 10.65 2.55 -12.42
C MET A 1 11.41 3.82 -12.06
N ARG A 2 12.16 4.39 -13.00
CA ARG A 2 12.87 5.67 -12.88
C ARG A 2 11.90 6.82 -13.21
N PRO A 3 12.11 8.06 -12.71
CA PRO A 3 11.21 9.18 -12.99
C PRO A 3 10.98 9.43 -14.48
N GLU A 4 12.01 9.26 -15.31
CA GLU A 4 11.95 9.41 -16.77
C GLU A 4 11.11 8.33 -17.50
N GLU A 5 10.72 7.26 -16.81
CA GLU A 5 9.90 6.18 -17.37
C GLU A 5 8.39 6.43 -17.19
N ILE A 6 8.01 7.48 -16.46
CA ILE A 6 6.61 7.86 -16.20
C ILE A 6 6.03 8.55 -17.44
N LYS A 7 4.94 7.99 -17.97
CA LYS A 7 4.20 8.48 -19.13
C LYS A 7 2.83 9.01 -18.71
N PRO A 8 2.12 9.77 -19.58
CA PRO A 8 0.78 10.28 -19.27
C PRO A 8 -0.25 9.20 -18.93
N ASP A 9 -0.07 7.97 -19.43
CA ASP A 9 -0.92 6.80 -19.19
C ASP A 9 -0.45 5.95 -17.99
N THR A 10 0.64 6.32 -17.31
CA THR A 10 1.13 5.58 -16.14
C THR A 10 0.13 5.69 -14.99
N GLY A 11 -0.30 4.55 -14.46
CA GLY A 11 -1.15 4.48 -13.28
C GLY A 11 -0.40 4.99 -12.04
N LEU A 12 -1.07 5.81 -11.23
CA LEU A 12 -0.47 6.40 -10.04
C LEU A 12 -1.22 5.97 -8.78
N CYS A 13 -0.48 5.78 -7.70
CA CYS A 13 -1.01 5.72 -6.35
C CYS A 13 -0.06 6.47 -5.41
N THR A 14 -0.51 6.78 -4.21
CA THR A 14 0.26 7.55 -3.23
C THR A 14 0.78 6.65 -2.11
N ILE A 15 1.95 6.96 -1.55
CA ILE A 15 2.41 6.44 -0.25
C ILE A 15 2.64 7.63 0.67
N LEU A 16 2.09 7.57 1.88
CA LEU A 16 2.27 8.59 2.90
C LEU A 16 3.12 8.04 4.06
N GLY A 17 4.17 8.75 4.44
CA GLY A 17 5.09 8.34 5.51
C GLY A 17 6.09 9.42 5.86
N TYR A 18 6.90 9.22 6.90
CA TYR A 18 8.05 10.09 7.20
C TYR A 18 9.15 9.95 6.14
N ASN A 19 9.41 8.71 5.72
CA ASN A 19 10.48 8.35 4.77
C ASN A 19 9.96 7.48 3.62
N ALA A 20 8.74 7.75 3.13
CA ALA A 20 8.07 6.98 2.09
C ALA A 20 8.90 6.85 0.79
N GLN A 21 9.77 7.82 0.48
CA GLN A 21 10.62 7.78 -0.71
C GLN A 21 11.65 6.65 -0.71
N THR A 22 12.16 6.28 0.46
CA THR A 22 13.16 5.21 0.64
C THR A 22 12.60 3.99 1.37
N GLY A 23 11.32 4.04 1.76
CA GLY A 23 10.62 2.98 2.48
C GLY A 23 10.51 1.66 1.73
N TYR A 24 10.38 0.57 2.49
CA TYR A 24 10.21 -0.77 1.95
C TYR A 24 8.92 -0.93 1.15
N MET A 25 7.86 -0.20 1.52
CA MET A 25 6.58 -0.19 0.83
C MET A 25 6.75 0.19 -0.64
N ARG A 26 7.37 1.35 -0.91
CA ARG A 26 7.68 1.81 -2.26
C ARG A 26 8.57 0.81 -3.00
N LYS A 27 9.60 0.28 -2.33
CA LYS A 27 10.55 -0.67 -2.93
C LYS A 27 9.82 -1.92 -3.43
N TYR A 28 9.08 -2.61 -2.57
CA TYR A 28 8.45 -3.88 -2.92
C TYR A 28 7.26 -3.69 -3.84
N PHE A 29 6.43 -2.67 -3.61
CA PHE A 29 5.29 -2.38 -4.49
C PHE A 29 5.74 -2.11 -5.94
N ASN A 30 6.71 -1.23 -6.14
CA ASN A 30 7.24 -0.96 -7.48
C ASN A 30 8.00 -2.15 -8.09
N ARG A 31 8.63 -3.00 -7.26
CA ARG A 31 9.26 -4.24 -7.72
C ARG A 31 8.22 -5.20 -8.28
N ILE A 32 7.12 -5.42 -7.57
CA ILE A 32 6.01 -6.28 -8.00
C ILE A 32 5.41 -5.77 -9.31
N LEU A 33 5.14 -4.47 -9.43
CA LEU A 33 4.64 -3.88 -10.66
C LEU A 33 5.61 -4.08 -11.83
N LYS A 34 6.91 -3.86 -11.62
CA LYS A 34 7.93 -4.10 -12.64
C LYS A 34 8.01 -5.57 -13.05
N HIS A 35 7.98 -6.48 -12.07
CA HIS A 35 8.00 -7.93 -12.31
C HIS A 35 6.81 -8.36 -13.19
N ASN A 36 5.65 -7.74 -12.97
CA ASN A 36 4.43 -7.99 -13.74
C ASN A 36 4.32 -7.18 -15.04
N GLY A 37 5.32 -6.37 -15.40
CA GLY A 37 5.27 -5.53 -16.61
C GLY A 37 4.20 -4.45 -16.59
N ILE A 38 3.75 -4.01 -15.40
CA ILE A 38 2.66 -3.06 -15.24
C ILE A 38 3.16 -1.61 -15.31
N ASN A 39 2.54 -0.79 -16.16
CA ASN A 39 2.80 0.64 -16.28
C ASN A 39 2.12 1.43 -15.14
N ALA A 40 2.58 1.22 -13.92
CA ALA A 40 2.15 1.99 -12.75
C ALA A 40 3.32 2.25 -11.79
N THR A 41 3.19 3.28 -10.96
CA THR A 41 4.16 3.59 -9.91
C THR A 41 3.51 4.27 -8.72
N ALA A 42 4.08 4.04 -7.54
CA ALA A 42 3.73 4.78 -6.35
C ALA A 42 4.52 6.10 -6.25
N ILE A 43 3.81 7.20 -5.97
CA ILE A 43 4.35 8.51 -5.62
C ILE A 43 4.45 8.57 -4.09
N ALA A 44 5.66 8.70 -3.58
CA ALA A 44 5.89 8.82 -2.14
C ALA A 44 5.87 10.28 -1.69
N LEU A 45 5.01 10.57 -0.72
CA LEU A 45 4.89 11.85 -0.04
C LEU A 45 5.48 11.73 1.36
N ASN A 46 6.62 12.38 1.56
CA ASN A 46 7.20 12.52 2.89
C ASN A 46 6.52 13.68 3.60
N ILE A 47 5.84 13.40 4.70
CA ILE A 47 5.19 14.42 5.54
C ILE A 47 5.75 14.38 6.96
N LYS A 48 5.47 15.41 7.74
CA LYS A 48 5.72 15.44 9.19
C LYS A 48 4.42 15.14 9.92
N ASP A 49 4.53 14.79 11.20
CA ASP A 49 3.38 14.47 12.04
C ASP A 49 2.36 15.64 12.08
N GLU A 50 2.87 16.87 12.19
CA GLU A 50 2.09 18.11 12.18
C GLU A 50 1.28 18.35 10.88
N HIS A 51 1.61 17.66 9.79
CA HIS A 51 0.90 17.76 8.51
C HIS A 51 -0.08 16.61 8.27
N PHE A 52 -0.07 15.57 9.11
CA PHE A 52 -0.88 14.37 8.90
C PHE A 52 -2.37 14.70 8.93
N ASP A 53 -2.83 15.37 9.98
CA ASP A 53 -4.24 15.71 10.18
C ASP A 53 -4.80 16.53 9.03
N PHE A 54 -4.04 17.53 8.56
CA PHE A 54 -4.42 18.35 7.40
C PHE A 54 -4.51 17.52 6.12
N THR A 55 -3.53 16.64 5.90
CA THR A 55 -3.48 15.77 4.72
C THR A 55 -4.69 14.84 4.69
N MET A 56 -4.98 14.15 5.79
CA MET A 56 -6.07 13.18 5.87
C MET A 56 -7.46 13.82 5.86
N THR A 57 -7.63 14.98 6.49
CA THR A 57 -8.90 15.72 6.43
C THR A 57 -9.24 16.17 5.00
N SER A 58 -8.21 16.43 4.20
CA SER A 58 -8.37 16.94 2.82
C SER A 58 -8.42 15.84 1.76
N VAL A 59 -8.03 14.60 2.09
CA VAL A 59 -7.76 13.56 1.08
C VAL A 59 -9.00 13.18 0.29
N GLY A 60 -10.18 13.16 0.92
CA GLY A 60 -11.45 12.90 0.26
C GLY A 60 -11.79 13.90 -0.84
N GLN A 61 -11.35 15.14 -0.71
CA GLN A 61 -11.57 16.22 -1.70
C GLN A 61 -10.41 16.37 -2.69
N SER A 62 -9.36 15.56 -2.55
CA SER A 62 -8.18 15.62 -3.40
C SER A 62 -8.36 14.82 -4.69
N LYS A 63 -7.32 14.81 -5.54
CA LYS A 63 -7.26 13.94 -6.72
C LYS A 63 -6.69 12.55 -6.41
N VAL A 64 -6.35 12.27 -5.16
CA VAL A 64 -5.84 10.96 -4.73
C VAL A 64 -7.01 10.00 -4.59
N ASP A 65 -6.98 8.92 -5.35
CA ASP A 65 -7.96 7.83 -5.27
C ASP A 65 -7.43 6.63 -4.47
N ARG A 66 -6.11 6.46 -4.39
CA ARG A 66 -5.44 5.30 -3.76
C ARG A 66 -4.22 5.76 -2.98
N MET A 67 -4.16 5.43 -1.69
CA MET A 67 -3.03 5.81 -0.84
C MET A 67 -2.66 4.69 0.13
N MET A 68 -1.39 4.33 0.17
CA MET A 68 -0.81 3.49 1.20
C MET A 68 -0.32 4.33 2.37
N LEU A 69 -0.37 3.76 3.58
CA LEU A 69 0.08 4.40 4.80
C LEU A 69 1.24 3.62 5.41
N GLU A 70 2.38 4.28 5.58
CA GLU A 70 3.50 3.74 6.35
C GLU A 70 3.08 3.56 7.83
N LYS A 71 3.75 2.63 8.52
CA LYS A 71 3.36 2.08 9.83
C LYS A 71 3.04 3.16 10.87
N GLU A 72 3.80 4.25 10.88
CA GLU A 72 3.63 5.39 11.80
C GLU A 72 2.26 6.07 11.75
N PHE A 73 1.53 5.95 10.63
CA PHE A 73 0.27 6.65 10.40
C PHE A 73 -0.96 5.74 10.42
N GLN A 74 -0.78 4.43 10.43
CA GLN A 74 -1.87 3.46 10.23
C GLN A 74 -2.93 3.51 11.34
N GLU A 75 -2.52 3.65 12.60
CA GLU A 75 -3.46 3.76 13.73
C GLU A 75 -4.18 5.13 13.71
N LYS A 76 -3.44 6.22 13.46
CA LYS A 76 -3.99 7.58 13.42
C LYS A 76 -5.01 7.77 12.29
N ALA A 77 -4.85 7.05 11.17
CA ALA A 77 -5.72 7.15 10.01
C ALA A 77 -7.15 6.67 10.24
N LEU A 78 -7.39 5.82 11.25
CA LEU A 78 -8.71 5.26 11.56
C LEU A 78 -9.80 6.34 11.66
N GLN A 79 -9.51 7.44 12.36
CA GLN A 79 -10.49 8.50 12.63
C GLN A 79 -10.86 9.34 11.39
N TYR A 80 -10.07 9.22 10.31
CA TYR A 80 -10.28 9.97 9.06
C TYR A 80 -10.99 9.14 7.99
N CYS A 81 -11.28 7.87 8.26
CA CYS A 81 -11.97 7.00 7.32
C CYS A 81 -13.48 7.07 7.57
N ASP A 82 -14.26 7.33 6.52
CA ASP A 82 -15.73 7.26 6.56
C ASP A 82 -16.24 5.83 6.77
N THR A 83 -15.47 4.85 6.29
CA THR A 83 -15.76 3.43 6.49
C THR A 83 -14.47 2.65 6.68
N LEU A 84 -14.57 1.51 7.37
CA LEU A 84 -13.47 0.60 7.63
C LEU A 84 -13.93 -0.82 7.28
N ASP A 85 -13.07 -1.62 6.67
CA ASP A 85 -13.32 -3.05 6.53
C ASP A 85 -13.24 -3.79 7.88
N GLU A 86 -13.78 -5.01 7.93
CA GLU A 86 -13.84 -5.80 9.17
C GLU A 86 -12.46 -6.02 9.79
N CYS A 87 -11.44 -6.20 8.95
CA CYS A 87 -10.06 -6.40 9.39
C CYS A 87 -9.52 -5.13 10.05
N ALA A 88 -9.66 -3.96 9.42
CA ALA A 88 -9.20 -2.69 9.97
C ALA A 88 -9.95 -2.32 11.28
N GLN A 89 -11.25 -2.61 11.35
CA GLN A 89 -12.05 -2.40 12.57
C GLN A 89 -11.55 -3.26 13.74
N ARG A 90 -11.14 -4.50 13.47
CA ARG A 90 -10.67 -5.45 14.48
C ARG A 90 -9.23 -5.18 14.90
N GLU A 91 -8.32 -5.02 13.93
CA GLU A 91 -6.88 -4.86 14.15
C GLU A 91 -6.47 -3.42 14.54
N LYS A 92 -7.43 -2.48 14.49
CA LYS A 92 -7.25 -1.07 14.90
C LYS A 92 -6.11 -0.37 14.17
N HIS A 93 -5.95 -0.65 12.88
CA HIS A 93 -5.06 0.10 12.01
C HIS A 93 -5.54 0.04 10.56
N VAL A 94 -5.13 1.03 9.76
CA VAL A 94 -5.44 1.14 8.33
C VAL A 94 -4.14 1.13 7.55
N GLU A 95 -3.97 0.16 6.65
CA GLU A 95 -2.74 0.03 5.84
C GLU A 95 -2.81 0.82 4.54
N PHE A 96 -4.01 0.97 4.00
CA PHE A 96 -4.26 1.78 2.82
C PHE A 96 -5.69 2.32 2.84
N ILE A 97 -5.89 3.41 2.09
CA ILE A 97 -7.20 4.00 1.84
C ILE A 97 -7.52 4.00 0.35
N GLU A 98 -8.81 3.93 0.05
CA GLU A 98 -9.36 4.21 -1.26
C GLU A 98 -10.37 5.35 -1.14
N VAL A 99 -10.29 6.31 -2.05
CA VAL A 99 -11.18 7.47 -2.06
C VAL A 99 -12.15 7.31 -3.23
N ALA A 100 -13.44 7.25 -2.90
CA ALA A 100 -14.51 7.16 -3.88
C ALA A 100 -15.63 8.13 -3.50
N GLU A 101 -16.07 8.96 -4.46
CA GLU A 101 -17.18 9.91 -4.25
C GLU A 101 -16.98 10.85 -3.05
N GLY A 102 -15.74 11.25 -2.80
CA GLY A 102 -15.40 12.12 -1.67
C GLY A 102 -15.27 11.40 -0.32
N LYS A 103 -15.53 10.09 -0.27
CA LYS A 103 -15.45 9.26 0.94
C LYS A 103 -14.16 8.48 1.01
N VAL A 104 -13.61 8.35 2.21
CA VAL A 104 -12.37 7.65 2.52
C VAL A 104 -12.69 6.27 3.09
N HIS A 105 -12.29 5.23 2.38
CA HIS A 105 -12.47 3.83 2.76
C HIS A 105 -11.15 3.26 3.26
N GLY A 106 -11.06 2.94 4.54
CA GLY A 106 -9.86 2.38 5.17
C GLY A 106 -9.86 0.85 5.18
N HIS A 107 -8.70 0.28 4.88
CA HIS A 107 -8.54 -1.16 4.71
C HIS A 107 -7.31 -1.73 5.42
N CYS A 108 -7.41 -3.00 5.82
CA CYS A 108 -6.30 -3.79 6.36
C CYS A 108 -6.20 -5.12 5.61
N LEU A 109 -4.97 -5.55 5.27
CA LEU A 109 -4.70 -6.75 4.50
C LEU A 109 -4.27 -7.94 5.36
N ASP A 110 -4.25 -7.83 6.69
CA ASP A 110 -3.77 -8.89 7.59
C ASP A 110 -4.41 -10.25 7.30
N ASP A 111 -5.75 -10.30 7.26
CA ASP A 111 -6.48 -11.54 7.02
C ASP A 111 -6.19 -12.10 5.62
N LYS A 112 -6.19 -11.22 4.61
CA LYS A 112 -5.95 -11.62 3.22
C LYS A 112 -4.54 -12.13 3.01
N ALA A 113 -3.55 -11.49 3.63
CA ALA A 113 -2.14 -11.88 3.53
C ALA A 113 -1.90 -13.24 4.18
N LYS A 114 -2.46 -13.48 5.38
CA LYS A 114 -2.38 -14.78 6.06
C LYS A 114 -3.07 -15.89 5.26
N ALA A 115 -4.22 -15.58 4.65
CA ALA A 115 -4.98 -16.53 3.85
C ALA A 115 -4.27 -17.02 2.57
N LEU A 116 -3.18 -16.37 2.14
CA LEU A 116 -2.36 -16.85 1.02
C LEU A 116 -1.54 -18.09 1.37
N PHE A 117 -1.43 -18.45 2.65
CA PHE A 117 -0.54 -19.51 3.11
C PHE A 117 -1.29 -20.55 3.95
N ASN A 118 -0.96 -21.82 3.74
CA ASN A 118 -1.59 -22.93 4.48
C ASN A 118 -1.15 -23.02 5.96
N LYS A 119 0.02 -22.46 6.30
CA LYS A 119 0.59 -22.47 7.64
C LYS A 119 1.08 -21.07 8.04
N PRO A 120 0.16 -20.12 8.30
CA PRO A 120 0.51 -18.72 8.56
C PRO A 120 1.37 -18.54 9.82
N GLU A 121 1.38 -19.50 10.74
CA GLU A 121 2.17 -19.49 11.97
C GLU A 121 3.69 -19.56 11.77
N PHE A 122 4.16 -19.94 10.57
CA PHE A 122 5.60 -19.98 10.24
C PHE A 122 6.05 -18.81 9.36
N LEU A 123 5.18 -17.85 9.09
CA LEU A 123 5.52 -16.70 8.26
C LEU A 123 6.27 -15.65 9.08
N ASP A 124 7.38 -15.18 8.54
CA ASP A 124 8.04 -14.00 9.09
C ASP A 124 7.32 -12.70 8.66
N GLU A 125 7.63 -11.60 9.34
CA GLU A 125 7.03 -10.29 9.07
C GLU A 125 7.33 -9.78 7.65
N GLN A 126 8.48 -10.15 7.07
CA GLN A 126 8.88 -9.70 5.74
C GLN A 126 8.08 -10.41 4.65
N ILE A 127 7.83 -11.71 4.77
CA ILE A 127 6.98 -12.47 3.87
C ILE A 127 5.56 -11.91 3.90
N LEU A 128 5.01 -11.68 5.09
CA LEU A 128 3.69 -11.05 5.25
C LEU A 128 3.66 -9.65 4.62
N PHE A 129 4.69 -8.85 4.83
CA PHE A 129 4.78 -7.52 4.24
C PHE A 129 4.75 -7.57 2.70
N VAL A 130 5.56 -8.43 2.08
CA VAL A 130 5.60 -8.56 0.61
C VAL A 130 4.29 -9.15 0.07
N ALA A 131 3.67 -10.09 0.79
CA ALA A 131 2.36 -10.62 0.46
C ALA A 131 1.28 -9.52 0.42
N LYS A 132 1.27 -8.61 1.41
CA LYS A 132 0.38 -7.44 1.42
C LYS A 132 0.63 -6.53 0.23
N MET A 133 1.89 -6.24 -0.11
CA MET A 133 2.22 -5.45 -1.30
C MET A 133 1.73 -6.11 -2.60
N MET A 134 1.81 -7.43 -2.68
CA MET A 134 1.31 -8.20 -3.82
C MET A 134 -0.22 -8.13 -3.93
N LEU A 135 -0.93 -8.31 -2.82
CA LEU A 135 -2.38 -8.15 -2.76
C LEU A 135 -2.81 -6.74 -3.18
N LEU A 136 -2.07 -5.73 -2.74
CA LEU A 136 -2.39 -4.34 -3.08
C LEU A 136 -2.12 -4.02 -4.55
N ALA A 137 -1.00 -4.52 -5.10
CA ALA A 137 -0.67 -4.37 -6.51
C ALA A 137 -1.71 -5.08 -7.41
N ASN A 138 -2.20 -6.25 -6.98
CA ASN A 138 -3.31 -6.94 -7.63
C ASN A 138 -4.59 -6.11 -7.58
N ARG A 139 -4.98 -5.64 -6.39
CA ARG A 139 -6.20 -4.88 -6.17
C ARG A 139 -6.27 -3.62 -7.05
N TRP A 140 -5.17 -2.89 -7.15
CA TRP A 140 -5.15 -1.60 -7.85
C TRP A 140 -4.82 -1.72 -9.34
N PHE A 141 -3.94 -2.64 -9.72
CA PHE A 141 -3.38 -2.66 -11.07
C PHE A 141 -3.40 -4.04 -11.74
N GLY A 142 -4.03 -5.05 -11.12
CA GLY A 142 -4.19 -6.36 -11.71
C GLY A 142 -2.90 -7.20 -11.76
N ALA A 143 -1.90 -6.92 -10.90
CA ALA A 143 -0.73 -7.77 -10.75
C ALA A 143 -1.13 -9.21 -10.38
N ARG A 144 -0.39 -10.22 -10.85
CA ARG A 144 -0.63 -11.61 -10.48
C ARG A 144 -0.38 -11.80 -8.98
N ILE A 145 -1.22 -12.62 -8.35
CA ILE A 145 -0.98 -13.12 -6.99
C ILE A 145 -0.35 -14.49 -7.11
N ASP A 146 0.90 -14.61 -6.70
CA ASP A 146 1.62 -15.87 -6.59
C ASP A 146 2.54 -15.84 -5.36
N ALA A 147 2.12 -16.52 -4.29
CA ALA A 147 2.87 -16.52 -3.04
C ALA A 147 4.25 -17.19 -3.18
N ASP A 148 4.43 -18.08 -4.17
CA ASP A 148 5.70 -18.77 -4.43
C ASP A 148 6.75 -17.82 -5.04
N GLU A 149 6.33 -16.66 -5.58
CA GLU A 149 7.24 -15.63 -6.10
C GLU A 149 7.85 -14.76 -4.99
N ILE A 150 7.29 -14.77 -3.77
CA ILE A 150 7.73 -13.89 -2.67
C ILE A 150 9.23 -14.05 -2.33
N PRO A 151 9.80 -15.27 -2.22
CA PRO A 151 11.24 -15.43 -1.97
C PRO A 151 12.11 -14.75 -3.04
N THR A 152 11.70 -14.85 -4.32
CA THR A 152 12.39 -14.18 -5.43
C THR A 152 12.27 -12.67 -5.31
N LEU A 153 11.06 -12.16 -5.03
CA LEU A 153 10.81 -10.74 -4.83
C LEU A 153 11.58 -10.16 -3.63
N ILE A 154 11.91 -10.96 -2.61
CA ILE A 154 12.77 -10.56 -1.50
C ILE A 154 14.25 -10.56 -1.95
N GLY A 155 14.69 -11.66 -2.59
CA GLY A 155 16.09 -11.92 -2.94
C GLY A 155 16.66 -11.09 -4.10
N GLU A 156 15.82 -10.50 -4.95
CA GLU A 156 16.27 -9.65 -6.06
C GLU A 156 17.14 -8.47 -5.55
N LYS A 157 18.42 -8.46 -5.96
CA LYS A 157 19.31 -7.29 -5.80
C LYS A 157 18.93 -6.23 -6.84
N GLN A 158 18.98 -4.96 -6.42
CA GLN A 158 18.63 -3.80 -7.27
C GLN A 158 19.53 -3.67 -8.49
#